data_AF-A0A1F6BGY9-F1
#
_entry.id   AF-A0A1F6BGY9-F1
#
_cell.length_a   1.000
_cell.length_b   1.000
_cell.length_c   1.000
_cell.angle_alpha   90.00
_cell.angle_beta   90.00
_cell.angle_gamma   90.00
#
_symmetry.space_group_name_H-M   'P 1'
#
loop_
_entity.id
_entity.type
_entity.pdbx_description
1 polymer ?
#
loop_
_entity_poly.entity_id
_entity_poly.type
_entity_poly.pdbx_seq_one_letter_code
_entity_poly.pdbx_strand_id
1 'polypeptide(L)' 'MNPDDFISGLFNQLPGLIVKVFTVTMMIFHLLFSAIILRQTRIMTKVVEAKISPTLVAVTVIHLLASLFVLIWVILLL' A
#
# COMPACT_ATOMS: atom_id res chain seq x y z
N MET A 1 12.66 -32.12 18.54
CA MET A 1 12.88 -30.68 18.79
C MET A 1 12.48 -30.43 20.23
N ASN A 2 13.36 -29.84 21.04
CA ASN A 2 12.99 -29.50 22.40
C ASN A 2 11.91 -28.41 22.34
N PRO A 3 10.83 -28.45 23.13
CA PRO A 3 9.80 -27.41 23.13
C PRO A 3 10.38 -26.01 23.34
N ASP A 4 11.45 -25.91 24.14
CA ASP A 4 12.17 -24.66 24.40
C ASP A 4 12.89 -24.10 23.16
N ASP A 5 13.39 -24.98 22.28
CA ASP A 5 14.02 -24.59 21.01
C ASP A 5 12.97 -24.10 19.99
N PHE A 6 11.77 -24.69 20.02
CA PHE A 6 10.66 -24.26 19.18
C PHE A 6 10.12 -22.90 19.62
N ILE A 7 9.93 -22.71 20.93
CA ILE A 7 9.43 -21.46 21.51
C ILE A 7 10.44 -20.33 21.27
N SER A 8 11.72 -20.55 21.56
CA SER A 8 12.77 -19.54 21.31
C SER A 8 12.92 -19.18 19.83
N GLY A 9 12.81 -20.16 18.93
CA GLY A 9 12.79 -19.91 17.48
C GLY A 9 11.63 -19.00 17.06
N LEU A 10 10.44 -19.19 17.64
CA LEU A 10 9.25 -18.40 17.34
C LEU A 10 9.37 -16.96 17.90
N PHE A 11 9.91 -16.81 19.12
CA PHE A 11 10.16 -15.49 19.73
C PHE A 11 11.23 -14.68 18.98
N ASN A 12 12.24 -15.33 18.41
CA ASN A 12 13.27 -14.64 17.62
C ASN A 12 12.74 -14.12 16.27
N GLN A 13 11.72 -14.76 15.69
CA GLN A 13 11.12 -14.36 14.41
C GLN A 13 9.96 -13.38 14.56
N LEU A 14 9.33 -13.34 15.75
CA LEU A 14 8.19 -12.48 16.06
C LEU A 14 8.39 -11.00 15.72
N PRO A 15 9.53 -10.34 16.05
CA PRO A 15 9.75 -8.94 15.71
C PRO A 15 9.70 -8.67 14.20
N GLY A 16 10.35 -9.52 13.40
CA GLY A 16 10.33 -9.40 11.94
C GLY A 16 8.94 -9.64 11.35
N LEU A 17 8.21 -10.63 11.88
CA LEU A 17 6.84 -10.92 11.48
C LEU A 17 5.90 -9.75 11.78
N ILE A 18 6.01 -9.12 12.96
CA ILE A 18 5.21 -7.96 13.35
C ILE A 18 5.45 -6.79 12.38
N VAL A 19 6.71 -6.49 12.08
CA VAL A 19 7.07 -5.43 11.11
C VAL A 19 6.46 -5.74 9.75
N LYS A 20 6.63 -6.96 9.23
CA LYS A 20 6.10 -7.37 7.94
C LYS A 20 4.58 -7.22 7.87
N VAL A 21 3.86 -7.74 8.86
CA VAL A 21 2.38 -7.65 8.92
C VAL A 21 1.92 -6.19 9.01
N PHE A 22 2.57 -5.38 9.85
CA PHE A 22 2.24 -3.97 10.01
C PHE A 22 2.46 -3.20 8.70
N THR A 23 3.62 -3.38 8.05
CA THR A 23 3.95 -2.69 6.79
C THR A 23 2.99 -3.08 5.67
N VAL A 24 2.67 -4.37 5.51
CA VAL A 24 1.70 -4.84 4.51
C VAL A 24 0.32 -4.23 4.77
N THR A 25 -0.12 -4.22 6.03
CA THR A 25 -1.41 -3.63 6.41
C THR A 25 -1.47 -2.13 6.08
N MET A 26 -0.44 -1.37 6.42
CA MET A 26 -0.33 0.05 6.09
C MET A 26 -0.32 0.29 4.58
N MET A 27 0.35 -0.57 3.80
CA MET A 27 0.35 -0.48 2.34
C MET A 27 -1.02 -0.78 1.72
N ILE A 28 -1.79 -1.70 2.28
CA ILE A 28 -3.18 -1.94 1.85
C ILE A 28 -4.02 -0.68 2.07
N PHE A 29 -3.93 -0.05 3.25
CA PHE A 29 -4.64 1.22 3.51
C PHE A 29 -4.20 2.34 2.56
N HIS A 30 -2.90 2.46 2.29
CA HIS A 30 -2.38 3.42 1.32
C HIS A 30 -2.92 3.16 -0.09
N LEU A 31 -3.02 1.91 -0.53
CA LEU A 31 -3.59 1.54 -1.83
C LEU A 31 -5.06 1.94 -1.94
N LEU A 32 -5.85 1.67 -0.89
CA LEU A 32 -7.26 2.08 -0.80
C LEU A 32 -7.38 3.60 -0.89
N PHE A 33 -6.53 4.34 -0.15
CA PHE A 33 -6.49 5.79 -0.20
C PHE A 33 -6.16 6.31 -1.61
N SER A 34 -5.15 5.74 -2.27
CA SER A 34 -4.76 6.08 -3.64
C SER A 34 -5.90 5.86 -4.66
N ALA A 35 -6.64 4.75 -4.52
CA ALA A 35 -7.82 4.48 -5.35
C ALA A 35 -8.95 5.51 -5.11
N ILE A 36 -9.18 5.93 -3.86
CA ILE A 36 -10.14 6.99 -3.52
C ILE A 36 -9.71 8.30 -4.17
N ILE A 37 -8.44 8.68 -4.09
CA ILE A 37 -7.92 9.90 -4.72
C ILE A 37 -8.14 9.87 -6.23
N LEU A 38 -7.83 8.76 -6.92
CA LEU A 38 -8.09 8.64 -8.35
C LEU A 38 -9.57 8.85 -8.69
N ARG A 39 -10.48 8.27 -7.90
CA ARG A 39 -11.92 8.49 -8.08
C ARG A 39 -12.28 9.97 -7.89
N GLN A 40 -11.79 10.61 -6.85
CA GLN A 40 -12.06 12.03 -6.57
C GLN A 40 -11.53 12.94 -7.69
N THR A 41 -10.29 12.72 -8.14
CA THR A 41 -9.70 13.51 -9.24
C THR A 41 -10.51 13.35 -10.53
N ARG A 42 -10.99 12.14 -10.85
CA ARG A 42 -11.88 11.92 -12.01
C ARG A 42 -13.22 12.65 -11.89
N ILE A 43 -13.81 12.69 -10.69
CA ILE A 43 -15.06 13.42 -10.44
C ILE A 43 -14.82 14.92 -10.62
N MET A 44 -13.78 15.47 -9.98
CA MET A 44 -13.44 16.89 -10.06
C MET A 44 -13.12 17.34 -11.49
N THR A 45 -12.52 16.46 -12.32
CA THR A 45 -12.24 16.76 -13.73
C THR A 45 -13.50 16.85 -14.59
N LYS A 46 -14.59 16.18 -14.21
CA LYS A 46 -15.88 16.27 -14.91
C LYS A 46 -16.71 17.48 -14.50
N VAL A 47 -16.44 18.06 -13.34
CA VAL A 47 -17.13 19.26 -12.87
C VAL A 47 -16.52 20.47 -13.61
N VAL A 48 -17.31 21.04 -14.53
CA VAL A 48 -16.90 22.07 -15.50
C VAL A 48 -16.30 23.32 -14.84
N GLU A 49 -16.68 23.62 -13.59
CA GLU A 49 -16.18 24.79 -12.86
C GLU A 49 -14.73 24.68 -12.40
N ALA A 50 -14.18 23.47 -12.24
CA ALA A 50 -12.91 23.28 -11.54
C ALA A 50 -11.65 23.41 -12.42
N LYS A 51 -11.78 23.47 -13.76
CA LYS A 51 -10.66 23.50 -14.74
C LYS A 51 -9.49 22.56 -14.38
N ILE A 52 -9.79 21.40 -13.80
CA ILE A 52 -8.78 20.44 -13.33
C ILE A 52 -8.03 19.92 -14.56
N SER A 53 -6.70 20.05 -14.55
CA SER A 53 -5.87 19.58 -15.65
C SER A 53 -6.00 18.05 -15.81
N PRO A 54 -6.22 17.52 -17.02
CA PRO A 54 -6.17 16.09 -17.31
C PRO A 54 -4.87 15.42 -16.82
N THR A 55 -3.78 16.20 -16.71
CA THR A 55 -2.50 15.78 -16.14
C THR A 55 -2.64 15.26 -14.70
N LEU A 56 -3.52 15.85 -13.88
CA LEU A 56 -3.76 15.38 -12.50
C LEU A 56 -4.38 13.98 -12.48
N VAL A 57 -5.24 13.66 -13.46
CA VAL A 57 -5.78 12.30 -13.61
C VAL A 57 -4.65 11.32 -13.96
N ALA A 58 -3.73 11.70 -14.85
CA ALA A 58 -2.59 10.86 -15.20
C ALA A 58 -1.66 10.61 -13.99
N VAL A 59 -1.35 11.66 -13.22
CA VAL A 59 -0.53 11.55 -12.00
C VAL A 59 -1.17 10.59 -10.99
N THR A 60 -2.47 10.68 -10.78
CA THR A 60 -3.17 9.80 -9.81
C THR A 60 -3.27 8.34 -10.29
N VAL A 61 -3.36 8.10 -11.59
CA VAL A 61 -3.24 6.74 -12.15
C VAL A 61 -1.84 6.17 -11.93
N ILE A 62 -0.80 6.94 -12.26
CA ILE A 62 0.60 6.52 -12.07
C ILE A 62 0.88 6.26 -10.60
N HIS A 63 0.38 7.12 -9.70
CA HIS A 63 0.52 6.93 -8.26
C HIS A 63 -0.09 5.61 -7.80
N LEU A 64 -1.32 5.28 -8.23
CA LEU A 64 -1.95 4.01 -7.89
C LEU A 64 -1.15 2.79 -8.40
N LEU A 65 -0.64 2.85 -9.63
CA LEU A 65 0.20 1.79 -10.19
C LEU A 65 1.52 1.62 -9.43
N ALA A 66 2.15 2.73 -9.05
CA ALA A 66 3.36 2.71 -8.23
C ALA A 66 3.09 2.14 -6.84
N SER A 67 2.00 2.53 -6.18
CA SER A 67 1.59 1.96 -4.88
C SER A 67 1.35 0.45 -4.98
N LEU A 68 0.73 -0.02 -6.07
CA LEU A 68 0.52 -1.46 -6.30
C LEU A 68 1.85 -2.20 -6.49
N PHE A 69 2.76 -1.63 -7.28
CA PHE A 69 4.11 -2.18 -7.47
C PHE A 69 4.86 -2.28 -6.14
N VAL A 70 4.83 -1.23 -5.31
CA VAL A 70 5.47 -1.23 -3.99
C VAL A 70 4.86 -2.29 -3.06
N LEU A 71 3.54 -2.50 -3.07
CA LEU A 71 2.92 -3.57 -2.29
C LEU A 71 3.43 -4.96 -2.69
N ILE A 72 3.51 -5.24 -4.00
CA ILE A 72 4.05 -6.50 -4.51
C ILE A 72 5.51 -6.66 -4.09
N TRP A 73 6.31 -5.60 -4.22
CA TRP A 73 7.72 -5.58 -3.80
C TRP A 73 7.87 -5.90 -2.31
N VAL A 74 7.07 -5.26 -1.45
CA VAL A 74 7.08 -5.49 0.00
C VAL A 74 6.67 -6.92 0.35
N ILE A 75 5.66 -7.50 -0.30
CA ILE A 75 5.25 -8.88 -0.04
C ILE A 75 6.36 -9.89 -0.37
N LEU A 76 7.09 -9.65 -1.47
CA LEU A 76 8.13 -10.55 -1.96
C LEU A 76 9.46 -10.42 -1.21
N LEU A 77 9.83 -9.22 -0.76
CA LEU A 77 11.20 -8.91 -0.33
C LEU A 77 11.33 -8.45 1.12
N LEU A 78 10.24 -8.07 1.80
CA LEU A 78 10.21 -7.82 3.25
C LEU A 78 9.82 -9.12 3.97
#